data_AF-A0AAV6BYX4-F1
#
_entry.id   AF-A0AAV6BYX4-F1
#
_cell.length_a   1.000
_cell.length_b   1.000
_cell.length_c   1.000
_cell.angle_alpha   90.00
_cell.angle_beta   90.00
_cell.angle_gamma   90.00
#
_symmetry.space_group_name_H-M   'P 1'
#
loop_
_entity.id
_entity.type
_entity.pdbx_description
1 polymer ?
#
loop_
_entity_poly.entity_id
_entity_poly.type
_entity_poly.pdbx_seq_one_letter_code
_entity_poly.pdbx_strand_id
1 'polypeptide(L)'
;EGAGPTPSIGVGAGGTVGINGKPVNANREAHLYDAIRFSTEQYLKGEVGRKAIVIVALSGDARSTTKLQEALETLLANDVIAYVLQIYDPPHRHDGHDNCDVIHTYARDEHGEYVLKKLAEATGGRMLEVRGMDRIDDALEEISEELHRQYSLGYYPDNKNWDGQFRKIQISAAGEGYKVYARKGYYAQHAKENSGATP
;
A
#
# COMPACT_ATOMS: atom_id res chain seq x y z
N GLU A 1 25.06 58.33 -6.95
CA GLU A 1 24.84 57.27 -7.95
C GLU A 1 25.58 56.00 -7.53
N GLY A 2 24.97 54.84 -7.78
CA GLY A 2 25.58 53.53 -7.55
C GLY A 2 24.77 52.61 -6.64
N ALA A 3 23.50 52.34 -6.97
CA ALA A 3 22.78 51.21 -6.38
C ALA A 3 23.47 49.92 -6.86
N GLY A 4 24.00 49.14 -5.90
CA GLY A 4 24.59 47.82 -6.19
C GLY A 4 23.53 46.85 -6.75
N PRO A 5 23.95 45.82 -7.49
CA PRO A 5 23.04 44.93 -8.18
C PRO A 5 22.13 44.20 -7.18
N THR A 6 20.82 44.31 -7.39
CA THR A 6 19.83 43.48 -6.71
C THR A 6 20.07 42.01 -7.05
N PRO A 7 20.16 41.09 -6.07
CA PRO A 7 20.30 39.68 -6.36
C PRO A 7 19.02 39.18 -7.05
N SER A 8 19.17 38.68 -8.27
CA SER A 8 18.12 37.96 -8.99
C SER A 8 17.97 36.58 -8.37
N ILE A 9 16.80 36.30 -7.78
CA ILE A 9 16.41 34.94 -7.41
C ILE A 9 16.03 34.24 -8.71
N GLY A 10 16.95 33.43 -9.24
CA GLY A 10 16.67 32.53 -10.35
C GLY A 10 15.64 31.49 -9.91
N VAL A 11 14.53 31.41 -10.64
CA VAL A 11 13.56 30.31 -10.52
C VAL A 11 14.24 29.06 -11.11
N GLY A 12 15.03 28.38 -10.27
CA GLY A 12 15.54 27.06 -10.55
C GLY A 12 14.41 26.04 -10.41
N ALA A 13 14.31 25.13 -11.38
CA ALA A 13 13.36 24.03 -11.44
C ALA A 13 13.12 23.43 -10.04
N GLY A 14 11.93 23.68 -9.49
CA GLY A 14 11.54 23.21 -8.17
C GLY A 14 11.48 21.69 -8.16
N GLY A 15 12.44 21.05 -7.51
CA GLY A 15 12.32 19.65 -7.14
C GLY A 15 11.11 19.50 -6.22
N THR A 16 10.37 18.40 -6.39
CA THR A 16 9.27 17.97 -5.51
C THR A 16 9.68 18.20 -4.05
N VAL A 17 8.79 18.64 -3.17
CA VAL A 17 9.06 18.74 -1.72
C VAL A 17 8.45 17.49 -1.07
N GLY A 18 9.17 16.82 -0.17
CA GLY A 18 8.67 15.63 0.52
C GLY A 18 7.89 16.00 1.79
N ILE A 19 7.10 15.07 2.35
CA ILE A 19 6.11 15.23 3.46
C ILE A 19 6.54 16.04 4.71
N ASN A 20 7.82 16.39 4.82
CA ASN A 20 8.43 17.19 5.88
C ASN A 20 8.88 18.60 5.43
N GLY A 21 8.35 19.14 4.34
CA GLY A 21 8.67 20.50 3.86
C GLY A 21 10.12 20.69 3.40
N LYS A 22 10.84 19.59 3.13
CA LYS A 22 12.21 19.63 2.60
C LYS A 22 12.20 19.22 1.12
N PRO A 23 13.04 19.84 0.26
CA PRO A 23 13.18 19.41 -1.13
C PRO A 23 13.43 17.90 -1.17
N VAL A 24 12.77 17.22 -2.10
CA VAL A 24 12.92 15.79 -2.37
C VAL A 24 14.38 15.58 -2.69
N ASN A 25 15.06 14.97 -1.74
CA ASN A 25 16.36 14.43 -1.98
C ASN A 25 16.21 13.41 -3.11
N ALA A 26 16.93 13.61 -4.22
CA ALA A 26 16.97 12.69 -5.34
C ALA A 26 17.46 11.27 -4.95
N ASN A 27 18.02 11.12 -3.74
CA ASN A 27 18.39 9.85 -3.12
C ASN A 27 17.34 9.31 -2.14
N ARG A 28 16.09 9.80 -2.12
CA ARG A 28 15.02 9.14 -1.37
C ARG A 28 14.65 7.85 -2.07
N GLU A 29 14.97 6.74 -1.42
CA GLU A 29 14.62 5.40 -1.87
C GLU A 29 13.42 4.90 -1.05
N ALA A 30 12.42 4.36 -1.75
CA ALA A 30 11.34 3.63 -1.10
C ALA A 30 11.78 2.17 -0.90
N HIS A 31 11.80 1.72 0.35
CA HIS A 31 11.98 0.32 0.74
C HIS A 31 10.62 -0.25 1.17
N LEU A 32 9.67 -0.23 0.26
CA LEU A 32 8.27 -0.54 0.52
C LEU A 32 8.10 -2.00 0.94
N TYR A 33 8.75 -2.93 0.25
CA TYR A 33 8.57 -4.36 0.56
C TYR A 33 9.21 -4.73 1.90
N ASP A 34 10.36 -4.14 2.21
CA ASP A 34 11.00 -4.32 3.52
C ASP A 34 10.13 -3.75 4.63
N ALA A 35 9.55 -2.56 4.42
CA ALA A 35 8.63 -1.94 5.37
C ALA A 35 7.38 -2.80 5.60
N ILE A 36 6.76 -3.32 4.53
CA ILE A 36 5.58 -4.21 4.63
C ILE A 36 5.92 -5.48 5.42
N ARG A 37 7.01 -6.15 5.08
CA ARG A 37 7.45 -7.37 5.78
C ARG A 37 7.71 -7.07 7.25
N PHE A 38 8.53 -6.06 7.52
CA PHE A 38 8.91 -5.66 8.87
C PHE A 38 7.69 -5.28 9.71
N SER A 39 6.81 -4.41 9.19
CA SER A 39 5.61 -3.98 9.89
C SER A 39 4.68 -5.16 10.20
N THR A 40 4.55 -6.10 9.27
CA THR A 40 3.72 -7.28 9.47
C THR A 40 4.30 -8.20 10.53
N GLU A 41 5.59 -8.53 10.44
CA GLU A 41 6.25 -9.46 11.36
C GLU A 41 6.38 -8.92 12.78
N GLN A 42 6.72 -7.63 12.91
CA GLN A 42 6.98 -7.01 14.20
C GLN A 42 5.70 -6.59 14.91
N TYR A 43 4.72 -6.03 14.18
CA TYR A 43 3.57 -5.40 14.81
C TYR A 43 2.25 -6.12 14.60
N LEU A 44 2.07 -6.91 13.52
CA LEU A 44 0.76 -7.49 13.21
C LEU A 44 0.70 -9.01 13.43
N LYS A 45 1.84 -9.68 13.41
CA LYS A 45 1.89 -11.13 13.62
C LYS A 45 1.30 -11.54 14.97
N GLY A 46 1.56 -10.76 16.03
CA GLY A 46 1.08 -11.03 17.39
C GLY A 46 -0.34 -10.54 17.68
N GLU A 47 -0.90 -9.69 16.82
CA GLU A 47 -2.21 -9.09 17.05
C GLU A 47 -3.34 -10.08 16.79
N VAL A 48 -4.37 -10.00 17.62
CA VAL A 48 -5.55 -10.87 17.56
C VAL A 48 -6.67 -10.14 16.84
N GLY A 49 -7.35 -10.85 15.93
CA GLY A 49 -8.52 -10.33 15.22
C GLY A 49 -8.19 -9.84 13.81
N ARG A 50 -8.96 -8.85 13.35
CA ARG A 50 -8.84 -8.32 11.99
C ARG A 50 -7.62 -7.42 11.90
N LYS A 51 -6.75 -7.69 10.92
CA LYS A 51 -5.49 -6.96 10.73
C LYS A 51 -5.45 -6.36 9.35
N ALA A 52 -5.13 -5.08 9.30
CA ALA A 52 -4.98 -4.35 8.06
C ALA A 52 -3.79 -3.41 8.11
N ILE A 53 -3.18 -3.21 6.96
CA ILE A 53 -2.17 -2.18 6.71
C ILE A 53 -2.73 -1.22 5.68
N VAL A 54 -2.60 0.08 5.95
CA VAL A 54 -2.87 1.15 4.98
C VAL A 54 -1.53 1.68 4.50
N ILE A 55 -1.25 1.49 3.21
CA ILE A 55 -0.04 1.94 2.54
C ILE A 55 -0.38 3.26 1.86
N VAL A 56 0.21 4.36 2.31
CA VAL A 56 0.15 5.64 1.61
C VAL A 56 1.40 5.73 0.75
N ALA A 57 1.24 5.58 -0.57
CA ALA A 57 2.37 5.53 -1.49
C ALA A 57 2.10 6.35 -2.76
N LEU A 58 3.13 7.06 -3.21
CA LEU A 58 3.11 7.82 -4.46
C LEU A 58 3.55 6.96 -5.65
N SER A 59 4.41 5.98 -5.41
CA SER A 59 5.01 5.10 -6.42
C SER A 59 5.31 3.71 -5.83
N GLY A 60 5.80 2.81 -6.67
CA GLY A 60 6.26 1.49 -6.24
C GLY A 60 7.54 1.51 -5.39
N ASP A 61 8.07 0.30 -5.16
CA ASP A 61 9.34 0.08 -4.48
C ASP A 61 10.55 0.53 -5.32
N ALA A 62 11.61 1.01 -4.68
CA ALA A 62 12.83 1.48 -5.37
C ALA A 62 14.06 0.62 -5.07
N ARG A 63 14.31 0.29 -3.79
CA ARG A 63 15.52 -0.44 -3.39
C ARG A 63 15.29 -1.44 -2.26
N SER A 64 14.12 -2.06 -2.16
CA SER A 64 13.97 -3.09 -1.15
C SER A 64 14.91 -4.27 -1.37
N THR A 65 15.40 -4.81 -0.25
CA THR A 65 16.13 -6.09 -0.24
C THR A 65 15.17 -7.27 -0.41
N THR A 66 13.96 -7.11 0.14
CA THR A 66 12.83 -8.04 0.02
C THR A 66 12.15 -7.88 -1.34
N LYS A 67 11.69 -8.99 -1.94
CA LYS A 67 10.90 -8.96 -3.18
C LYS A 67 9.41 -8.78 -2.90
N LEU A 68 8.66 -8.33 -3.90
CA LEU A 68 7.19 -8.24 -3.86
C LEU A 68 6.54 -9.55 -3.38
N GLN A 69 7.01 -10.69 -3.92
CA GLN A 69 6.45 -12.00 -3.61
C GLN A 69 6.62 -12.35 -2.13
N GLU A 70 7.79 -12.04 -1.55
CA GLU A 70 8.05 -12.29 -0.13
C GLU A 70 7.17 -11.40 0.75
N ALA A 71 7.03 -10.11 0.43
CA ALA A 71 6.13 -9.21 1.16
C ALA A 71 4.66 -9.68 1.09
N LEU A 72 4.22 -10.14 -0.09
CA LEU A 72 2.87 -10.68 -0.29
C LEU A 72 2.65 -11.99 0.47
N GLU A 73 3.65 -12.88 0.48
CA GLU A 73 3.62 -14.10 1.29
C GLU A 73 3.51 -13.76 2.78
N THR A 74 4.30 -12.80 3.28
CA THR A 74 4.23 -12.34 4.67
C THR A 74 2.84 -11.81 5.03
N LEU A 75 2.22 -10.99 4.17
CA LEU A 75 0.87 -10.49 4.38
C LEU A 75 -0.16 -11.63 4.45
N LEU A 76 -0.15 -12.53 3.46
CA LEU A 76 -1.09 -13.65 3.38
C LEU A 76 -0.92 -14.65 4.51
N ALA A 77 0.32 -14.96 4.91
CA ALA A 77 0.63 -15.90 5.98
C ALA A 77 0.17 -15.42 7.35
N ASN A 78 0.02 -14.11 7.53
CA ASN A 78 -0.40 -13.49 8.78
C ASN A 78 -1.85 -12.98 8.73
N ASP A 79 -2.62 -13.31 7.68
CA ASP A 79 -3.99 -12.84 7.46
C ASP A 79 -4.13 -11.30 7.55
N VAL A 80 -3.17 -10.58 6.98
CA VAL A 80 -3.17 -9.11 6.94
C VAL A 80 -3.70 -8.62 5.59
N ILE A 81 -4.70 -7.73 5.64
CA ILE A 81 -5.26 -7.07 4.45
C ILE A 81 -4.47 -5.80 4.15
N ALA A 82 -4.05 -5.61 2.91
CA ALA A 82 -3.38 -4.39 2.49
C ALA A 82 -4.33 -3.49 1.69
N TYR A 83 -4.46 -2.24 2.13
CA TYR A 83 -5.07 -1.15 1.40
C TYR A 83 -3.98 -0.21 0.90
N VAL A 84 -4.13 0.28 -0.33
CA VAL A 84 -3.21 1.28 -0.88
C VAL A 84 -3.97 2.57 -1.13
N LEU A 85 -3.51 3.65 -0.53
CA LEU A 85 -3.95 5.01 -0.85
C LEU A 85 -2.91 5.60 -1.81
N GLN A 86 -3.29 5.69 -3.09
CA GLN A 86 -2.51 6.39 -4.09
C GLN A 86 -2.95 7.85 -4.11
N ILE A 87 -2.08 8.75 -3.70
CA ILE A 87 -2.37 10.19 -3.68
C ILE A 87 -1.95 10.79 -5.02
N TYR A 88 -2.88 11.48 -5.66
CA TYR A 88 -2.65 12.25 -6.88
C TYR A 88 -3.25 13.63 -6.72
N ASP A 89 -2.43 14.68 -6.75
CA ASP A 89 -2.89 16.06 -6.58
C ASP A 89 -2.35 16.94 -7.70
N PRO A 90 -3.10 17.10 -8.81
CA PRO A 90 -2.68 17.94 -9.92
C PRO A 90 -2.86 19.44 -9.58
N PRO A 91 -2.10 20.34 -10.24
CA PRO A 91 -2.24 21.77 -10.04
C PRO A 91 -3.66 22.23 -10.33
N HIS A 92 -4.29 22.90 -9.37
CA HIS A 92 -5.66 23.40 -9.52
C HIS A 92 -5.74 24.72 -10.30
N ARG A 93 -4.59 25.36 -10.59
CA ARG A 93 -4.52 26.64 -11.27
C ARG A 93 -3.67 26.58 -12.54
N HIS A 94 -4.09 27.36 -13.54
CA HIS A 94 -3.40 27.51 -14.83
C HIS A 94 -2.08 28.29 -14.73
N ASP A 95 -1.81 28.91 -13.57
CA ASP A 95 -0.60 29.70 -13.29
C ASP A 95 0.56 28.87 -12.73
N GLY A 96 0.39 27.55 -12.57
CA GLY A 96 1.44 26.65 -12.07
C GLY A 96 1.73 26.76 -10.58
N HIS A 97 0.89 27.47 -9.81
CA HIS A 97 1.01 27.55 -8.36
C HIS A 97 0.04 26.58 -7.67
N ASP A 98 0.62 25.50 -7.16
CA ASP A 98 -0.05 24.53 -6.30
C ASP A 98 -0.29 25.14 -4.91
N ASN A 99 -1.49 24.94 -4.36
CA ASN A 99 -1.76 25.17 -2.93
C ASN A 99 -1.23 24.01 -2.05
N CYS A 100 -0.48 23.07 -2.64
CA CYS A 100 -0.09 21.80 -2.03
C CYS A 100 1.35 21.91 -1.56
N ASP A 101 1.54 22.13 -0.27
CA ASP A 101 2.85 22.43 0.33
C ASP A 101 3.80 21.21 0.41
N VAL A 102 3.41 20.01 -0.06
CA VAL A 102 4.16 18.81 0.33
C VAL A 102 4.15 17.56 -0.58
N ILE A 103 3.41 17.50 -1.70
CA ILE A 103 3.40 16.32 -2.59
C ILE A 103 3.23 16.73 -4.06
N HIS A 104 4.33 17.06 -4.75
CA HIS A 104 4.31 17.26 -6.21
C HIS A 104 4.74 15.98 -6.93
N THR A 105 3.80 15.08 -7.21
CA THR A 105 4.06 13.99 -8.15
C THR A 105 2.95 13.95 -9.18
N TYR A 106 3.20 14.62 -10.31
CA TYR A 106 2.30 14.63 -11.46
C TYR A 106 2.53 13.43 -12.38
N ALA A 107 3.70 12.79 -12.28
CA ALA A 107 4.09 11.66 -13.11
C ALA A 107 3.52 10.38 -12.52
N ARG A 108 2.61 9.75 -13.26
CA ARG A 108 2.11 8.41 -12.94
C ARG A 108 3.21 7.38 -13.21
N ASP A 109 3.54 6.60 -12.20
CA ASP A 109 4.36 5.40 -12.35
C ASP A 109 3.44 4.20 -12.62
N GLU A 110 3.10 3.98 -13.89
CA GLU A 110 2.17 2.90 -14.30
C GLU A 110 2.61 1.53 -13.80
N HIS A 111 3.92 1.28 -13.75
CA HIS A 111 4.47 0.02 -13.26
C HIS A 111 4.29 -0.10 -11.74
N GLY A 112 4.65 0.94 -10.99
CA GLY A 112 4.42 1.00 -9.55
C GLY A 112 2.95 0.87 -9.17
N GLU A 113 2.06 1.57 -9.88
CA GLU A 113 0.61 1.48 -9.73
C GLU A 113 0.10 0.05 -9.91
N TYR A 114 0.52 -0.61 -10.99
CA TYR A 114 0.13 -1.99 -11.25
C TYR A 114 0.57 -2.93 -10.13
N VAL A 115 1.80 -2.77 -9.64
CA VAL A 115 2.36 -3.61 -8.57
C VAL A 115 1.62 -3.39 -7.24
N LEU A 116 1.39 -2.13 -6.86
CA LEU A 116 0.65 -1.77 -5.65
C LEU A 116 -0.78 -2.29 -5.68
N LYS A 117 -1.46 -2.11 -6.82
CA LYS A 117 -2.81 -2.65 -7.02
C LYS A 117 -2.83 -4.17 -6.88
N LYS A 118 -1.88 -4.87 -7.50
CA LYS A 118 -1.77 -6.33 -7.42
C LYS A 118 -1.53 -6.80 -5.97
N LEU A 119 -0.70 -6.08 -5.21
CA LEU A 119 -0.44 -6.37 -3.81
C LEU A 119 -1.72 -6.26 -2.97
N ALA A 120 -2.43 -5.13 -3.08
CA ALA A 120 -3.67 -4.90 -2.35
C ALA A 120 -4.72 -5.97 -2.68
N GLU A 121 -4.99 -6.19 -3.97
CA GLU A 121 -6.00 -7.14 -4.43
C GLU A 121 -5.68 -8.58 -4.05
N ALA A 122 -4.40 -8.97 -3.97
CA ALA A 122 -4.00 -10.32 -3.59
C ALA A 122 -4.43 -10.66 -2.15
N THR A 123 -4.35 -9.69 -1.25
CA THR A 123 -4.74 -9.83 0.17
C THR A 123 -6.25 -9.67 0.41
N GLY A 124 -6.99 -9.21 -0.59
CA GLY A 124 -8.42 -8.94 -0.49
C GLY A 124 -8.78 -7.50 -0.14
N GLY A 125 -7.79 -6.61 -0.05
CA GLY A 125 -8.03 -5.17 -0.03
C GLY A 125 -8.08 -4.59 -1.44
N ARG A 126 -7.89 -3.28 -1.56
CA ARG A 126 -7.86 -2.58 -2.84
C ARG A 126 -7.00 -1.32 -2.80
N MET A 127 -6.71 -0.80 -3.99
CA MET A 127 -6.12 0.51 -4.18
C MET A 127 -7.22 1.55 -4.35
N LEU A 128 -7.15 2.64 -3.59
CA LEU A 128 -7.99 3.82 -3.70
C LEU A 128 -7.14 4.96 -4.25
N GLU A 129 -7.62 5.60 -5.31
CA GLU A 129 -7.02 6.81 -5.86
C GLU A 129 -7.62 8.01 -5.13
N VAL A 130 -6.78 8.78 -4.44
CA VAL A 130 -7.17 9.96 -3.67
C VAL A 130 -6.74 11.20 -4.43
N ARG A 131 -7.71 12.02 -4.83
CA ARG A 131 -7.48 13.24 -5.60
C ARG A 131 -7.51 14.46 -4.70
N GLY A 132 -6.33 14.97 -4.34
CA GLY A 132 -6.19 16.06 -3.38
C GLY A 132 -6.01 15.60 -1.94
N MET A 133 -5.27 16.38 -1.16
CA MET A 133 -5.01 16.06 0.26
C MET A 133 -6.26 16.13 1.14
N ASP A 134 -7.24 16.95 0.77
CA ASP A 134 -8.54 17.09 1.45
C ASP A 134 -9.39 15.82 1.41
N ARG A 135 -9.06 14.87 0.53
CA ARG A 135 -9.82 13.63 0.32
C ARG A 135 -9.23 12.41 1.03
N ILE A 136 -8.12 12.58 1.75
CA ILE A 136 -7.49 11.47 2.48
C ILE A 136 -8.42 10.96 3.59
N ASP A 137 -9.08 11.87 4.30
CA ASP A 137 -10.01 11.51 5.39
C ASP A 137 -11.20 10.71 4.85
N ASP A 138 -11.80 11.15 3.74
CA ASP A 138 -12.87 10.43 3.03
C ASP A 138 -12.42 8.99 2.66
N ALA A 139 -11.20 8.83 2.15
CA ALA A 139 -10.67 7.53 1.75
C ALA A 139 -10.38 6.61 2.95
N LEU A 140 -9.91 7.17 4.07
CA LEU A 140 -9.71 6.42 5.31
C LEU A 140 -11.03 6.01 5.94
N GLU A 141 -12.07 6.86 5.87
CA GLU A 141 -13.42 6.53 6.31
C GLU A 141 -14.00 5.37 5.46
N GLU A 142 -13.83 5.40 4.14
CA GLU A 142 -14.24 4.30 3.25
C GLU A 142 -13.55 2.97 3.62
N ILE A 143 -12.23 2.98 3.88
CA ILE A 143 -11.50 1.80 4.35
C ILE A 143 -12.04 1.33 5.70
N SER A 144 -12.29 2.25 6.63
CA SER A 144 -12.82 1.93 7.94
C SER A 144 -14.18 1.24 7.83
N GLU A 145 -15.11 1.78 7.04
CA GLU A 145 -16.41 1.13 6.81
C GLU A 145 -16.26 -0.28 6.22
N GLU A 146 -15.34 -0.46 5.28
CA GLU A 146 -15.06 -1.76 4.65
C GLU A 146 -14.54 -2.77 5.68
N LEU A 147 -13.61 -2.36 6.55
CA LEU A 147 -13.06 -3.19 7.63
C LEU A 147 -14.12 -3.57 8.68
N HIS A 148 -15.14 -2.74 8.89
CA HIS A 148 -16.28 -3.07 9.74
C HIS A 148 -17.25 -4.08 9.09
N ARG A 149 -17.28 -4.16 7.76
CA ARG A 149 -18.17 -5.03 6.97
C ARG A 149 -17.46 -6.26 6.41
N GLN A 150 -16.49 -6.82 7.15
CA GLN A 150 -15.78 -8.03 6.75
C GLN A 150 -16.55 -9.31 7.13
N TYR A 151 -16.61 -10.26 6.19
CA TYR A 151 -17.16 -11.59 6.39
C TYR A 151 -16.06 -12.65 6.42
N SER A 152 -16.17 -13.62 7.33
CA SER A 152 -15.29 -14.79 7.38
C SER A 152 -16.00 -15.99 6.75
N LEU A 153 -15.34 -16.62 5.76
CA LEU A 153 -15.84 -17.83 5.10
C LEU A 153 -14.85 -18.98 5.31
N GLY A 154 -15.35 -20.09 5.83
CA GLY A 154 -14.60 -21.34 5.96
C GLY A 154 -14.95 -22.31 4.84
N TYR A 155 -13.95 -22.99 4.29
CA TYR A 155 -14.14 -24.12 3.39
C TYR A 155 -13.07 -25.18 3.65
N TYR A 156 -13.35 -26.42 3.31
CA TYR A 156 -12.38 -27.51 3.39
C TYR A 156 -11.77 -27.73 2.00
N PRO A 157 -10.44 -27.61 1.83
CA PRO A 157 -9.80 -27.86 0.55
C PRO A 157 -9.78 -29.37 0.25
N ASP A 158 -10.12 -29.75 -0.99
CA ASP A 158 -10.04 -31.14 -1.44
C ASP A 158 -8.59 -31.65 -1.46
N ASN A 159 -7.65 -30.78 -1.84
CA ASN A 159 -6.22 -31.09 -1.81
C ASN A 159 -5.68 -30.99 -0.36
N LYS A 160 -5.26 -32.11 0.21
CA LYS A 160 -4.72 -32.20 1.58
C LYS A 160 -3.20 -32.07 1.67
N ASN A 161 -2.49 -31.87 0.56
CA ASN A 161 -1.03 -31.74 0.54
C ASN A 161 -0.59 -30.33 0.95
N TRP A 162 -0.11 -30.16 2.17
CA TRP A 162 0.39 -28.88 2.69
C TRP A 162 1.85 -28.65 2.30
N ASP A 163 2.12 -28.54 0.99
CA ASP A 163 3.45 -28.49 0.37
C ASP A 163 4.06 -27.08 0.27
N GLY A 164 3.44 -26.07 0.89
CA GLY A 164 3.84 -24.68 0.81
C GLY A 164 3.46 -23.98 -0.50
N GLN A 165 2.83 -24.67 -1.46
CA GLN A 165 2.48 -24.05 -2.74
C GLN A 165 1.33 -23.06 -2.61
N PHE A 166 1.31 -22.05 -3.49
CA PHE A 166 0.23 -21.10 -3.57
C PHE A 166 -1.03 -21.74 -4.16
N ARG A 167 -2.14 -21.65 -3.43
CA ARG A 167 -3.44 -22.16 -3.84
C ARG A 167 -4.39 -21.01 -4.10
N LYS A 168 -4.81 -20.88 -5.35
CA LYS A 168 -5.76 -19.86 -5.77
C LYS A 168 -7.16 -20.17 -5.23
N ILE A 169 -7.86 -19.14 -4.77
CA ILE A 169 -9.28 -19.20 -4.44
C ILE A 169 -10.03 -18.13 -5.23
N GLN A 170 -11.31 -18.39 -5.47
CA GLN A 170 -12.21 -17.43 -6.11
C GLN A 170 -13.52 -17.41 -5.33
N ILE A 171 -13.97 -16.20 -5.00
CA ILE A 171 -15.23 -15.96 -4.32
C ILE A 171 -16.10 -15.13 -5.26
N SER A 172 -17.33 -15.59 -5.48
CA SER A 172 -18.35 -14.89 -6.25
C SER A 172 -19.63 -14.75 -5.43
N ALA A 173 -20.34 -13.64 -5.63
CA ALA A 173 -21.68 -13.44 -5.09
C ALA A 173 -22.72 -13.94 -6.09
N ALA A 174 -23.81 -14.53 -5.60
CA ALA A 174 -24.87 -15.07 -6.46
C ALA A 174 -25.83 -14.00 -7.03
N GLY A 175 -25.86 -12.80 -6.43
CA GLY A 175 -26.73 -11.69 -6.87
C GLY A 175 -26.01 -10.69 -7.78
N GLU A 176 -26.79 -9.87 -8.47
CA GLU A 176 -26.30 -8.75 -9.26
C GLU A 176 -25.97 -7.53 -8.38
N GLY A 177 -25.07 -6.67 -8.85
CA GLY A 177 -24.71 -5.41 -8.16
C GLY A 177 -23.69 -5.54 -7.01
N TYR A 178 -23.24 -6.76 -6.66
CA TYR A 178 -22.23 -6.95 -5.63
C TYR A 178 -20.82 -6.94 -6.19
N LYS A 179 -19.91 -6.24 -5.51
CA LYS A 179 -18.47 -6.30 -5.75
C LYS A 179 -17.80 -7.03 -4.61
N VAL A 180 -17.18 -8.17 -4.91
CA VAL A 180 -16.51 -9.02 -3.91
C VAL A 180 -15.02 -8.69 -3.87
N TYR A 181 -14.56 -8.25 -2.70
CA TYR A 181 -13.15 -8.12 -2.37
C TYR A 181 -12.76 -9.25 -1.43
N ALA A 182 -11.80 -10.06 -1.87
CA ALA A 182 -11.37 -11.25 -1.15
C ALA A 182 -9.95 -11.62 -1.55
N ARG A 183 -9.20 -12.24 -0.64
CA ARG A 183 -7.87 -12.76 -0.92
C ARG A 183 -7.92 -13.70 -2.11
N LYS A 184 -6.93 -13.61 -3.00
CA LYS A 184 -6.90 -14.41 -4.25
C LYS A 184 -6.40 -15.82 -4.06
N GLY A 185 -5.87 -16.12 -2.88
CA GLY A 185 -5.35 -17.42 -2.53
C GLY A 185 -4.67 -17.42 -1.18
N TYR A 186 -3.98 -18.50 -0.89
CA TYR A 186 -3.21 -18.71 0.32
C TYR A 186 -2.06 -19.68 0.02
N TYR A 187 -1.01 -19.61 0.82
CA TYR A 187 0.07 -20.59 0.77
C TYR A 187 -0.28 -21.78 1.64
N ALA A 188 -0.12 -23.00 1.11
CA ALA A 188 -0.42 -24.24 1.80
C ALA A 188 0.67 -24.58 2.84
N GLN A 189 0.87 -23.70 3.83
CA GLN A 189 1.90 -23.85 4.84
C GLN A 189 1.68 -25.13 5.64
N HIS A 190 2.76 -25.88 5.87
CA HIS A 190 2.75 -26.94 6.87
C HIS A 190 2.28 -26.36 8.20
N ALA A 191 1.41 -27.09 8.91
CA ALA A 191 1.15 -26.78 10.30
C ALA A 191 2.51 -26.65 11.00
N LYS A 192 2.84 -25.47 11.50
CA LYS A 192 4.08 -25.29 12.26
C LYS A 192 4.01 -26.28 13.41
N GLU A 193 4.87 -27.27 13.37
CA GLU A 193 5.08 -28.16 14.51
C GLU A 193 5.47 -27.24 15.67
N ASN A 194 4.62 -27.19 16.69
CA ASN A 194 4.87 -26.41 17.88
C ASN A 194 6.21 -26.89 18.46
N SER A 195 7.30 -26.19 18.18
CA SER A 195 8.57 -26.39 18.86
C SER A 195 8.30 -26.16 20.33
N GLY A 196 8.32 -27.25 21.10
CA GLY A 196 7.74 -27.33 22.43
C GLY A 196 8.16 -26.19 23.34
N ALA A 197 7.16 -25.51 23.89
CA ALA A 197 7.31 -24.93 25.22
C ALA A 197 7.41 -26.12 26.19
N THR A 198 8.63 -26.50 26.54
CA THR A 198 8.87 -27.41 27.66
C THR A 198 8.48 -26.68 28.95
N PRO A 199 7.73 -27.32 29.86
CA PRO A 199 7.33 -26.72 31.14
C PRO A 199 8.51 -26.41 32.08
#